data_AF-A0A4Y8MH25-F1
#
_entry.id   AF-A0A4Y8MH25-F1
#
_cell.length_a   1.000
_cell.length_b   1.000
_cell.length_c   1.000
_cell.angle_alpha   90.00
_cell.angle_beta   90.00
_cell.angle_gamma   90.00
#
_symmetry.space_group_name_H-M   'P 1'
#
loop_
_entity.id
_entity.type
_entity.pdbx_description
1 polymer ?
#
loop_
_entity_poly.entity_id
_entity_poly.type
_entity_poly.pdbx_seq_one_letter_code
_entity_poly.pdbx_strand_id
1 'polypeptide(L)'
;MHGTRRHAGSALKKTACEGCGRRCSIHDRRVRRVRDLPNGDVRIYLEFEARRVRGRCDGSVKGERLSFLATNPHYTKPQVYRVLFTRISDLV
;
A
#
# COMPACT_ATOMS: atom_id res chain seq x y z
N MET A 1 13.84 -34.01 0.92
CA MET A 1 12.37 -34.13 0.97
C MET A 1 11.75 -32.74 1.10
N HIS A 2 11.48 -32.04 0.00
CA HIS A 2 10.97 -30.66 0.01
C HIS A 2 9.43 -30.64 -0.02
N GLY A 3 8.79 -30.61 1.14
CA GLY A 3 7.34 -30.48 1.26
C GLY A 3 6.88 -29.03 1.12
N THR A 4 6.58 -28.58 -0.11
CA THR A 4 5.98 -27.26 -0.33
C THR A 4 4.48 -27.31 -0.01
N ARG A 5 4.11 -27.03 1.25
CA ARG A 5 2.71 -26.81 1.63
C ARG A 5 2.20 -25.50 1.02
N ARG A 6 1.63 -25.59 -0.19
CA ARG A 6 0.88 -24.51 -0.83
C ARG A 6 -0.49 -24.41 -0.15
N HIS A 7 -0.57 -23.62 0.93
CA HIS A 7 -1.85 -23.23 1.50
C HIS A 7 -2.54 -22.21 0.57
N ALA A 8 -3.48 -22.69 -0.25
CA ALA A 8 -4.27 -21.91 -1.20
C ALA A 8 -5.32 -20.97 -0.54
N GLY A 9 -5.39 -20.89 0.79
CA GLY A 9 -6.44 -20.15 1.52
C GLY A 9 -6.11 -18.75 2.03
N SER A 10 -5.00 -18.10 1.63
CA SER A 10 -4.57 -16.83 2.27
C SER A 10 -4.05 -15.73 1.35
N ALA A 11 -4.26 -15.80 0.03
CA ALA A 11 -3.67 -14.83 -0.90
C ALA A 11 -4.13 -13.38 -0.62
N LEU A 12 -5.38 -13.18 -0.19
CA LEU A 12 -5.91 -11.86 0.20
C LEU A 12 -5.59 -11.43 1.64
N LYS A 13 -5.13 -12.34 2.50
CA LYS A 13 -4.83 -12.05 3.92
C LYS A 13 -3.38 -11.63 4.14
N LYS A 14 -2.57 -11.56 3.08
CA LYS A 14 -1.14 -11.24 3.18
C LYS A 14 -0.73 -10.18 2.18
N THR A 15 0.07 -9.22 2.61
CA THR A 15 0.67 -8.17 1.75
C THR A 15 2.14 -7.99 2.10
N ALA A 16 2.93 -7.38 1.22
CA ALA A 16 4.35 -7.15 1.46
C ALA A 16 4.53 -6.16 2.62
N CYS A 17 5.39 -6.47 3.58
CA CYS A 17 5.74 -5.58 4.68
C CYS A 17 6.75 -4.52 4.21
N GLU A 18 6.57 -3.27 4.63
CA GLU A 18 7.50 -2.18 4.35
C GLU A 18 8.89 -2.41 4.94
N GLY A 19 8.98 -2.90 6.19
CA GLY A 19 10.27 -3.07 6.86
C GLY A 19 11.03 -4.34 6.47
N CYS A 20 10.36 -5.48 6.31
CA CYS A 20 11.05 -6.75 6.00
C CYS A 20 10.90 -7.24 4.55
N GLY A 21 10.08 -6.57 3.72
CA GLY A 21 9.86 -6.91 2.31
C GLY A 21 9.08 -8.21 2.05
N ARG A 22 8.96 -9.09 3.05
CA ARG A 22 8.26 -10.37 2.93
C ARG A 22 6.74 -10.16 2.97
N ARG A 23 6.00 -11.10 2.37
CA ARG A 23 4.54 -11.16 2.54
C ARG A 23 4.21 -11.49 3.99
N CYS A 24 3.44 -10.65 4.66
CA CYS A 24 3.04 -10.77 6.06
C CYS A 24 1.53 -10.76 6.17
N SER A 25 0.98 -11.35 7.23
CA SER A 25 -0.46 -11.30 7.49
C SER A 25 -0.89 -9.88 7.79
N ILE A 26 -2.03 -9.49 7.22
CA ILE A 26 -2.70 -8.23 7.52
C ILE A 26 -3.09 -8.24 9.00
N HIS A 27 -2.74 -7.17 9.69
CA HIS A 27 -3.14 -6.91 11.06
C HIS A 27 -4.48 -6.19 11.07
N ASP A 28 -4.53 -5.03 10.41
CA ASP A 28 -5.72 -4.20 10.26
C ASP A 28 -5.61 -3.34 8.99
N ARG A 29 -6.67 -2.57 8.74
CA ARG A 29 -6.80 -1.70 7.58
C ARG A 29 -7.21 -0.31 8.03
N ARG A 30 -6.70 0.72 7.35
CA ARG A 30 -7.04 2.12 7.62
C ARG A 30 -7.08 2.91 6.33
N VAL A 31 -8.02 3.85 6.23
CA VAL A 31 -8.01 4.83 5.15
C VAL A 31 -6.83 5.78 5.35
N ARG A 32 -6.08 6.05 4.28
CA ARG A 32 -4.99 7.02 4.24
C ARG A 32 -5.21 8.00 3.12
N ARG A 33 -4.89 9.27 3.41
CA ARG A 33 -4.80 10.34 2.43
C ARG A 33 -3.34 10.72 2.23
N VAL A 34 -2.88 10.69 0.99
CA VAL A 34 -1.49 10.98 0.58
C VAL A 34 -1.53 12.13 -0.41
N ARG A 35 -0.56 13.04 -0.32
CA ARG A 35 -0.45 14.17 -1.24
C ARG A 35 0.18 13.71 -2.52
N ASP A 36 -0.38 14.17 -3.62
CA ASP A 36 0.27 14.05 -4.90
C ASP A 36 1.39 15.10 -5.01
N LEU A 37 2.50 14.77 -5.69
CA LEU A 37 3.47 15.83 -6.01
C LEU A 37 2.79 16.87 -6.92
N PRO A 38 3.04 18.16 -6.68
CA PRO A 38 2.25 19.25 -7.26
C PRO A 38 2.30 19.23 -8.79
N ASN A 39 1.12 19.25 -9.41
CA ASN A 39 0.94 19.60 -10.82
C ASN A 39 0.59 21.10 -10.88
N GLY A 40 1.62 21.96 -10.75
CA GLY A 40 1.42 23.40 -10.56
C GLY A 40 0.83 23.74 -9.18
N ASP A 41 -0.11 24.68 -9.12
CA ASP A 41 -0.71 25.19 -7.87
C ASP A 41 -1.82 24.28 -7.28
N VAL A 42 -2.19 23.21 -7.98
CA VAL A 42 -3.28 22.32 -7.55
C VAL A 42 -2.77 21.29 -6.54
N ARG A 43 -3.44 21.23 -5.39
CA ARG A 43 -3.18 20.24 -4.33
C ARG A 43 -4.09 19.02 -4.53
N ILE A 44 -3.57 18.00 -5.21
CA ILE A 44 -4.27 16.72 -5.39
C ILE A 44 -3.96 15.78 -4.22
N TYR A 45 -4.96 15.05 -3.76
CA TYR A 45 -4.83 14.05 -2.70
C TYR A 45 -5.37 12.71 -3.17
N LEU A 46 -4.61 11.65 -2.94
CA LEU A 46 -5.03 10.27 -3.14
C LEU A 46 -5.50 9.69 -1.83
N GLU A 47 -6.78 9.29 -1.77
CA GLU A 47 -7.34 8.53 -0.66
C GLU A 47 -7.42 7.04 -1.02
N PHE A 48 -6.94 6.17 -0.13
CA PHE A 48 -6.99 4.72 -0.34
C PHE A 48 -6.96 3.93 0.96
N GLU A 49 -7.44 2.70 0.92
CA GLU A 49 -7.33 1.76 2.03
C GLU A 49 -5.91 1.17 2.10
N ALA A 50 -5.18 1.51 3.17
CA ALA A 50 -3.85 0.98 3.44
C ALA A 50 -3.92 -0.13 4.49
N ARG A 51 -3.14 -1.20 4.28
CA ARG A 51 -3.02 -2.31 5.23
C ARG A 51 -1.81 -2.12 6.13
N ARG A 52 -1.96 -2.43 7.43
CA ARG A 52 -0.80 -2.69 8.30
C ARG A 52 -0.64 -4.20 8.45
N VAL A 53 0.59 -4.66 8.58
CA VAL A 53 0.93 -6.08 8.68
C VAL A 53 1.75 -6.35 9.92
N ARG A 54 1.58 -7.55 10.48
CA ARG A 54 2.47 -8.06 11.51
C ARG A 54 3.73 -8.65 10.87
N GLY A 55 4.86 -8.01 11.09
CA GLY A 55 6.17 -8.39 10.57
C GLY A 55 6.52 -9.81 10.97
N ARG A 56 6.95 -10.63 10.00
CA ARG A 56 7.36 -12.02 10.28
C ARG A 56 8.78 -12.14 10.85
N CYS A 57 9.59 -11.10 10.70
CA CYS A 57 10.99 -11.12 11.15
C CYS A 57 11.12 -10.62 12.58
N ASP A 58 10.31 -9.65 12.99
CA ASP A 58 10.45 -8.94 14.26
C ASP A 58 9.12 -8.82 15.04
N GLY A 59 8.01 -9.34 14.51
CA GLY A 59 6.71 -9.35 15.18
C GLY A 59 5.99 -7.99 15.26
N SER A 60 6.66 -6.89 14.90
CA SER A 60 6.13 -5.52 14.96
C SER A 60 5.06 -5.26 13.89
N VAL A 61 4.18 -4.28 14.15
CA VAL A 61 3.16 -3.87 13.18
C VAL A 61 3.72 -2.75 12.31
N LYS A 62 3.77 -2.98 10.99
CA LYS A 62 4.34 -2.08 9.99
C LYS A 62 3.34 -1.79 8.87
N GLY A 63 3.61 -0.76 8.08
CA GLY A 63 2.87 -0.52 6.84
C GLY A 63 3.09 -1.63 5.82
N GLU A 64 2.15 -1.78 4.91
CA GLU A 64 2.41 -2.52 3.69
C GLU A 64 3.30 -1.73 2.74
N ARG A 65 4.08 -2.44 1.94
CA ARG A 65 4.93 -1.84 0.91
C ARG A 65 4.08 -1.45 -0.30
N LEU A 66 3.93 -0.14 -0.50
CA LEU A 66 3.21 0.44 -1.62
C LEU A 66 4.20 1.05 -2.61
N SER A 67 4.30 0.46 -3.80
CA SER A 67 5.29 0.87 -4.82
C SER A 67 5.08 2.29 -5.33
N PHE A 68 3.85 2.80 -5.29
CA PHE A 68 3.48 4.13 -5.75
C PHE A 68 3.78 5.25 -4.74
N LEU A 69 4.07 4.92 -3.48
CA LEU A 69 4.50 5.91 -2.49
C LEU A 69 5.97 6.26 -2.69
N ALA A 70 6.30 7.54 -2.52
CA ALA A 70 7.67 8.01 -2.45
C ALA A 70 8.35 7.50 -1.17
N THR A 71 9.66 7.72 -1.05
CA THR A 71 10.39 7.47 0.21
C THR A 71 9.74 8.20 1.38
N ASN A 72 9.19 9.40 1.13
CA ASN A 72 8.27 10.03 2.06
C ASN A 72 6.85 9.46 1.84
N PRO A 73 6.28 8.71 2.81
CA PRO A 73 5.00 8.04 2.67
C PRO A 73 3.80 8.99 2.67
N HIS A 74 4.02 10.30 2.78
CA HIS A 74 3.01 11.35 2.58
C HIS A 74 2.92 11.82 1.13
N TYR A 75 3.82 11.36 0.25
CA TYR A 75 3.83 11.71 -1.16
C TYR A 75 3.77 10.49 -2.08
N THR A 76 3.16 10.66 -3.24
CA THR A 76 3.21 9.70 -4.36
C THR A 76 4.50 9.89 -5.18
N LYS A 77 4.91 8.86 -5.93
CA LYS A 77 6.04 8.97 -6.87
C LYS A 77 5.59 9.65 -8.16
N PRO A 78 6.38 10.61 -8.72
CA PRO A 78 5.96 11.45 -9.84
C PRO A 78 5.74 10.71 -11.17
N GLN A 79 6.16 9.45 -11.28
CA GLN A 79 6.17 8.69 -12.54
C GLN A 79 4.93 7.79 -12.76
N VAL A 80 3.97 7.73 -11.83
CA VAL A 80 3.01 6.61 -11.80
C VAL A 80 1.52 7.01 -11.91
N TYR A 81 1.12 8.24 -11.59
CA TYR A 81 -0.32 8.55 -11.40
C TYR A 81 -0.93 9.53 -12.42
N ARG A 82 -0.23 9.92 -13.49
CA ARG A 82 -0.76 10.85 -14.51
C ARG A 82 -2.00 10.31 -15.27
N VAL A 83 -2.49 9.08 -14.98
CA VAL A 83 -3.50 8.40 -15.81
C VAL A 83 -4.60 7.60 -15.09
N LEU A 84 -4.73 7.62 -13.75
CA LEU A 84 -5.77 6.84 -13.05
C LEU A 84 -6.97 7.66 -12.52
N PHE A 85 -6.99 8.98 -12.69
CA PHE A 85 -8.04 9.83 -12.10
C PHE A 85 -9.34 9.94 -12.91
N THR A 86 -9.50 9.28 -14.05
CA THR A 86 -10.75 9.31 -14.83
C THR A 86 -11.88 8.42 -14.30
N ARG A 87 -11.79 7.92 -13.06
CA ARG A 87 -12.94 7.39 -12.30
C ARG A 87 -12.68 7.54 -10.80
N ILE A 88 -13.34 8.51 -10.16
CA ILE A 88 -13.79 8.59 -8.74
C ILE A 88 -13.93 10.09 -8.42
N SER A 89 -14.89 10.75 -9.08
CA SER A 89 -15.52 11.98 -8.57
C SER A 89 -16.78 12.37 -9.36
N ASP A 90 -17.11 11.71 -10.47
CA ASP A 90 -18.38 11.97 -11.20
C ASP A 90 -19.60 11.19 -10.69
N LEU A 91 -19.63 10.76 -9.43
CA LEU A 91 -20.84 10.20 -8.79
C LEU A 91 -20.82 10.47 -7.28
N VAL A 92 -21.24 11.67 -6.91
CA VAL A 92 -22.32 12.02 -5.95
C VAL A 92 -22.21 13.52 -5.67
#